data_AF-R2SZW5-F1
#
_entry.id   AF-R2SZW5-F1
#
_cell.length_a   1.000
_cell.length_b   1.000
_cell.length_c   1.000
_cell.angle_alpha   90.00
_cell.angle_beta   90.00
_cell.angle_gamma   90.00
#
_symmetry.space_group_name_H-M   'P 1'
#
loop_
_entity.id
_entity.type
_entity.pdbx_description
1 polymer ?
#
loop_
_entity_poly.entity_id
_entity_poly.type
_entity_poly.pdbx_seq_one_letter_code
_entity_poly.pdbx_strand_id
1 'polypeptide(L)'
;MKTTKKWLIFWGILAGLFVATFAIILTGNFPQFTIPFSVFASDEKEQQQAELPKLPALALKDVNDQELLNAQTDKINALNEGLQQPESMASSQDLEHIFLTVFGNVADKKLVYELYRKVYPMISSEEAAFVQVGLLGFGQTLQDEDVVTNQRQQWTFTTADGTRRDYVADITFNTEELLSMSVADSTDTTALLITADDTYLDRSADFETVWSDVIAKGSDERLYQQMRKSDLSPDQTEFAALEKEVPIKDKAGFFDLYVATRGDLRQAYLNSFQHSNSPTDGITDYYFRVPTSEKDADTYKVEYDRLQQKINSVAKQ
;
A
#
# COMPACT_ATOMS: atom_id res chain seq x y z
N MET A 1 8.34 -6.52 95.91
CA MET A 1 7.42 -5.90 94.92
C MET A 1 8.25 -5.60 93.66
N LYS A 2 8.16 -6.27 92.50
CA LYS A 2 7.08 -6.13 91.51
C LYS A 2 7.37 -6.95 90.22
N THR A 3 7.78 -8.21 90.27
CA THR A 3 7.79 -9.07 89.06
C THR A 3 6.36 -9.36 88.58
N THR A 4 5.42 -9.50 89.53
CA THR A 4 3.98 -9.70 89.26
C THR A 4 3.32 -8.54 88.50
N LYS A 5 3.80 -7.29 88.69
CA LYS A 5 3.25 -6.12 87.97
C LYS A 5 3.68 -6.05 86.50
N LYS A 6 4.90 -6.47 86.17
CA LYS A 6 5.37 -6.51 84.77
C LYS A 6 4.65 -7.59 83.97
N TRP A 7 4.36 -8.72 84.61
CA TRP A 7 3.62 -9.83 83.99
C TRP A 7 2.16 -9.46 83.70
N LEU A 8 1.49 -8.77 84.63
CA LEU A 8 0.12 -8.27 84.42
C LEU A 8 0.01 -7.23 83.30
N ILE A 9 1.02 -6.36 83.15
CA ILE A 9 1.06 -5.38 82.05
C ILE A 9 1.27 -6.09 80.70
N PHE A 10 2.13 -7.11 80.65
CA PHE A 10 2.35 -7.90 79.44
C PHE A 10 1.06 -8.58 78.95
N TRP A 11 0.33 -9.25 79.85
CA TRP A 11 -0.94 -9.88 79.50
C TRP A 11 -2.05 -8.87 79.19
N GLY A 12 -2.06 -7.70 79.83
CA GLY A 12 -2.99 -6.62 79.49
C GLY A 12 -2.79 -6.09 78.08
N ILE A 13 -1.54 -5.90 77.65
CA ILE A 13 -1.21 -5.45 76.29
C ILE A 13 -1.54 -6.56 75.27
N LEU A 14 -1.22 -7.83 75.60
CA LEU A 14 -1.50 -8.96 74.72
C LEU A 14 -3.02 -9.15 74.52
N ALA A 15 -3.82 -9.04 75.59
CA ALA A 15 -5.27 -9.11 75.52
C ALA A 15 -5.86 -7.94 74.73
N GLY A 16 -5.33 -6.72 74.90
CA GLY A 16 -5.73 -5.55 74.13
C GLY A 16 -5.47 -5.70 72.63
N LEU A 17 -4.30 -6.24 72.25
CA LEU A 17 -3.98 -6.57 70.86
C LEU A 17 -4.94 -7.63 70.30
N PHE A 18 -5.22 -8.69 71.05
CA PHE A 18 -6.10 -9.77 70.60
C PHE A 18 -7.54 -9.30 70.38
N VAL A 19 -8.07 -8.47 71.28
CA VAL A 19 -9.42 -7.88 71.17
C VAL A 19 -9.50 -6.88 70.02
N ALA A 20 -8.47 -6.06 69.80
CA ALA A 20 -8.41 -5.14 68.68
C ALA A 20 -8.39 -5.87 67.32
N THR A 21 -7.62 -6.96 67.20
CA THR A 21 -7.58 -7.77 65.98
C THR A 21 -8.91 -8.47 65.73
N PHE A 22 -9.55 -9.02 66.77
CA PHE A 22 -10.87 -9.67 66.64
C PHE A 22 -11.98 -8.67 66.28
N ALA A 23 -11.93 -7.44 66.80
CA ALA A 23 -12.88 -6.39 66.45
C ALA A 23 -12.76 -5.97 64.97
N ILE A 24 -11.55 -5.92 64.41
CA ILE A 24 -11.33 -5.62 62.98
C ILE A 24 -11.87 -6.74 62.09
N ILE A 25 -11.68 -8.01 62.49
CA ILE A 25 -12.16 -9.17 61.73
C ILE A 25 -13.70 -9.28 61.78
N LEU A 26 -14.33 -9.04 62.94
CA LEU A 26 -15.80 -9.14 63.10
C LEU A 26 -16.56 -7.97 62.49
N THR A 27 -15.96 -6.77 62.39
CA THR A 27 -16.60 -5.60 61.79
C THR A 27 -16.45 -5.54 60.26
N GLY A 28 -15.69 -6.47 59.66
CA GLY A 28 -15.49 -6.55 58.20
C GLY A 28 -14.77 -5.35 57.60
N ASN A 29 -14.27 -4.43 58.42
CA ASN A 29 -13.69 -3.17 57.99
C ASN A 29 -12.16 -3.34 57.82
N PHE A 30 -11.77 -4.16 56.84
CA PHE A 30 -10.38 -4.16 56.37
C PHE A 30 -10.13 -2.84 55.66
N PRO A 31 -9.17 -2.00 56.09
CA PRO A 31 -8.70 -0.93 55.24
C PRO A 31 -8.17 -1.58 53.96
N GLN A 32 -8.83 -1.31 52.83
CA GLN A 32 -8.27 -1.60 51.51
C GLN A 32 -6.98 -0.77 51.39
N PHE A 33 -5.85 -1.39 51.71
CA PHE A 33 -4.55 -0.84 51.31
C PHE A 33 -4.43 -1.03 49.80
N THR A 34 -4.97 -0.08 49.04
CA THR A 34 -4.55 0.16 47.67
C THR A 34 -3.11 0.63 47.75
N ILE A 35 -2.17 -0.28 47.47
CA ILE A 35 -0.79 0.09 47.22
C ILE A 35 -0.81 0.94 45.93
N PRO A 36 -0.47 2.23 45.97
CA PRO A 36 -0.41 3.03 44.77
C PRO A 36 0.81 2.56 43.97
N PHE A 37 0.58 1.73 42.94
CA PHE A 37 1.63 1.35 41.99
C PHE A 37 2.21 2.56 41.23
N SER A 38 1.69 3.78 41.45
CA SER A 38 2.25 5.03 40.92
C SER A 38 3.62 5.41 41.50
N VAL A 39 4.10 4.75 42.57
CA VAL A 39 5.45 5.01 43.13
C VAL A 39 6.51 4.04 42.61
N PHE A 40 6.10 3.01 41.85
CA PHE A 40 7.00 2.12 41.09
C PHE A 40 7.01 2.43 39.59
N ALA A 41 6.19 3.40 39.14
CA ALA A 41 6.38 4.01 37.83
C ALA A 41 7.67 4.83 37.89
N SER A 42 8.71 4.34 37.25
CA SER A 42 9.95 5.09 37.01
C SER A 42 9.62 6.48 36.48
N ASP A 43 10.26 7.52 37.04
CA ASP A 43 10.37 8.88 36.48
C ASP A 43 11.13 8.91 35.14
N GLU A 44 11.02 7.86 34.32
CA GLU A 44 11.22 8.02 32.90
C GLU A 44 10.02 8.81 32.43
N LYS A 45 10.23 10.11 32.22
CA LYS A 45 9.39 10.89 31.32
C LYS A 45 9.22 10.04 30.07
N GLU A 46 8.06 9.39 29.91
CA GLU A 46 7.65 8.86 28.63
C GLU A 46 7.76 10.06 27.69
N GLN A 47 8.82 10.09 26.89
CA GLN A 47 8.90 10.98 25.76
C GLN A 47 7.66 10.62 24.96
N GLN A 48 6.67 11.52 25.01
CA GLN A 48 5.44 11.42 24.25
C GLN A 48 5.85 11.00 22.85
N GLN A 49 5.50 9.78 22.46
CA GLN A 49 5.91 9.21 21.18
C GLN A 49 5.49 10.22 20.11
N ALA A 50 6.45 10.68 19.31
CA ALA A 50 6.15 11.55 18.19
C ALA A 50 5.16 10.79 17.30
N GLU A 51 3.90 11.23 17.29
CA GLU A 51 2.85 10.62 16.46
C GLU A 51 3.33 10.64 15.01
N LEU A 52 3.09 9.54 14.30
CA LEU A 52 3.40 9.48 12.88
C LEU A 52 2.52 10.51 12.14
N PRO A 53 3.09 11.32 11.23
CA PRO A 53 2.30 12.26 10.46
C PRO A 53 1.30 11.52 9.58
N LYS A 54 0.09 12.06 9.45
CA LYS A 54 -0.88 11.53 8.50
C LYS A 54 -0.45 11.88 7.08
N LEU A 55 -0.48 10.89 6.20
CA LEU A 55 -0.23 11.10 4.77
C LEU A 55 -1.57 11.19 4.02
N PRO A 56 -1.62 11.95 2.90
CA PRO A 56 -2.70 11.82 1.93
C PRO A 56 -2.84 10.36 1.47
N ALA A 57 -4.08 9.91 1.27
CA ALA A 57 -4.37 8.54 0.87
C ALA A 57 -5.44 8.51 -0.20
N LEU A 58 -5.25 7.63 -1.17
CA LEU A 58 -6.22 7.37 -2.24
C LEU A 58 -7.41 6.61 -1.66
N ALA A 59 -8.61 7.14 -1.88
CA ALA A 59 -9.85 6.54 -1.40
C ALA A 59 -10.35 5.49 -2.41
N LEU A 60 -10.04 4.21 -2.19
CA LEU A 60 -10.47 3.11 -3.08
C LEU A 60 -11.98 3.02 -3.25
N LYS A 61 -12.75 3.36 -2.21
CA LYS A 61 -14.21 3.43 -2.25
C LYS A 61 -14.77 4.36 -3.35
N ASP A 62 -13.98 5.34 -3.77
CA ASP A 62 -14.36 6.33 -4.78
C ASP A 62 -13.87 5.91 -6.18
N VAL A 63 -13.14 4.79 -6.29
CA VAL A 63 -12.62 4.24 -7.54
C VAL A 63 -13.56 3.16 -8.07
N ASN A 64 -14.16 3.46 -9.22
CA ASN A 64 -14.89 2.48 -10.03
C ASN A 64 -13.95 1.89 -11.09
N ASP A 65 -13.40 0.71 -10.83
CA ASP A 65 -12.43 0.04 -11.70
C ASP A 65 -12.97 -0.25 -13.11
N GLN A 66 -14.27 -0.55 -13.26
CA GLN A 66 -14.88 -0.79 -14.56
C GLN A 66 -15.02 0.49 -15.37
N GLU A 67 -15.41 1.59 -14.73
CA GLU A 67 -15.47 2.90 -15.39
C GLU A 67 -14.06 3.37 -15.76
N LEU A 68 -13.07 3.14 -14.88
CA LEU A 68 -11.68 3.43 -15.15
C LEU A 68 -11.16 2.60 -16.34
N LEU A 69 -11.44 1.29 -16.39
CA LEU A 69 -11.10 0.41 -17.51
C LEU A 69 -11.69 0.91 -18.83
N ASN A 70 -12.98 1.25 -18.83
CA ASN A 70 -13.67 1.74 -20.01
C ASN A 70 -12.99 3.02 -20.52
N ALA A 71 -12.71 3.97 -19.62
CA ALA A 71 -12.00 5.21 -19.97
C ALA A 71 -10.59 4.96 -20.51
N GLN A 72 -9.86 3.97 -19.98
CA GLN A 72 -8.54 3.59 -20.50
C GLN A 72 -8.64 2.95 -21.89
N THR A 73 -9.63 2.08 -22.08
CA THR A 73 -9.86 1.39 -23.36
C THR A 73 -10.27 2.39 -24.44
N ASP A 74 -11.11 3.37 -24.12
CA ASP A 74 -11.50 4.43 -25.05
C ASP A 74 -10.28 5.25 -25.52
N LYS A 75 -9.32 5.54 -24.62
CA LYS A 75 -8.06 6.21 -25.00
C LYS A 75 -7.20 5.34 -25.93
N ILE A 76 -7.14 4.03 -25.69
CA ILE A 76 -6.44 3.09 -26.60
C ILE A 76 -7.11 3.03 -27.96
N ASN A 77 -8.45 3.00 -28.01
CA ASN A 77 -9.20 3.01 -29.26
C ASN A 77 -8.95 4.30 -30.04
N ALA A 78 -8.99 5.46 -29.36
CA ALA A 78 -8.70 6.75 -29.97
C ALA A 78 -7.24 6.84 -30.50
N LEU A 79 -6.27 6.27 -29.79
CA LEU A 79 -4.89 6.15 -30.29
C LEU A 79 -4.83 5.28 -31.55
N ASN A 80 -5.45 4.10 -31.53
CA ASN A 80 -5.47 3.20 -32.68
C ASN A 80 -6.12 3.86 -33.91
N GLU A 81 -7.25 4.54 -33.74
CA GLU A 81 -7.93 5.26 -34.83
C GLU A 81 -7.06 6.40 -35.38
N GLY A 82 -6.41 7.18 -34.51
CA GLY A 82 -5.52 8.27 -34.90
C GLY A 82 -4.27 7.78 -35.65
N LEU A 83 -3.66 6.70 -35.18
CA LEU A 83 -2.39 6.15 -35.69
C LEU A 83 -2.54 5.32 -36.96
N GLN A 84 -3.76 4.90 -37.32
CA GLN A 84 -4.03 4.23 -38.60
C GLN A 84 -3.99 5.18 -39.81
N GLN A 85 -3.99 6.49 -39.60
CA GLN A 85 -3.92 7.46 -40.70
C GLN A 85 -2.49 7.51 -41.27
N PRO A 86 -2.29 7.53 -42.61
CA PRO A 86 -0.96 7.50 -43.21
C PRO A 86 -0.03 8.64 -42.77
N GLU A 87 -0.59 9.80 -42.43
CA GLU A 87 0.17 11.00 -42.04
C GLU A 87 0.34 11.13 -40.52
N SER A 88 -0.31 10.27 -39.73
CA SER A 88 -0.34 10.32 -38.25
C SER A 88 1.03 10.32 -37.56
N MET A 89 2.02 9.76 -38.24
CA MET A 89 3.40 9.62 -37.75
C MET A 89 4.40 10.19 -38.76
N ALA A 90 3.98 11.05 -39.70
CA ALA A 90 4.90 11.66 -40.66
C ALA A 90 5.93 12.58 -39.98
N SER A 91 5.56 13.17 -38.84
CA SER A 91 6.43 13.98 -37.99
C SER A 91 6.11 13.81 -36.51
N SER A 92 7.00 14.30 -35.64
CA SER A 92 6.73 14.35 -34.20
C SER A 92 5.54 15.25 -33.86
N GLN A 93 5.24 16.25 -34.69
CA GLN A 93 4.11 17.17 -34.48
C GLN A 93 2.77 16.48 -34.77
N ASP A 94 2.73 15.58 -35.75
CA ASP A 94 1.52 14.81 -36.07
C ASP A 94 1.20 13.84 -34.93
N LEU A 95 2.22 13.17 -34.40
CA LEU A 95 2.08 12.35 -33.21
C LEU A 95 1.65 13.18 -32.00
N GLU A 96 2.23 14.36 -31.80
CA GLU A 96 1.84 15.28 -30.71
C GLU A 96 0.36 15.67 -30.80
N HIS A 97 -0.17 15.90 -32.01
CA HIS A 97 -1.58 16.24 -32.20
C HIS A 97 -2.53 15.11 -31.79
N ILE A 98 -2.15 13.86 -32.05
CA ILE A 98 -2.91 12.69 -31.62
C ILE A 98 -2.90 12.60 -30.09
N PHE A 99 -1.72 12.73 -29.47
CA PHE A 99 -1.61 12.75 -28.01
C PHE A 99 -2.40 13.89 -27.36
N LEU A 100 -2.40 15.07 -27.98
CA LEU A 100 -3.18 16.22 -27.55
C LEU A 100 -4.68 15.91 -27.49
N THR A 101 -5.18 15.17 -28.47
CA THR A 101 -6.60 14.81 -28.59
C THR A 101 -6.99 13.71 -27.59
N VAL A 102 -6.08 12.77 -27.30
CA VAL A 102 -6.35 11.63 -26.41
C VAL A 102 -6.14 11.96 -24.93
N PHE A 103 -5.08 12.71 -24.61
CA PHE A 103 -4.62 12.95 -23.23
C PHE A 103 -4.70 14.41 -22.79
N GLY A 104 -5.09 15.32 -23.68
CA GLY A 104 -5.04 16.75 -23.41
C GLY A 104 -3.64 17.32 -23.61
N ASN A 105 -3.35 18.47 -23.01
CA ASN A 105 -2.09 19.20 -23.25
C ASN A 105 -0.87 18.31 -22.96
N VAL A 106 0.20 18.46 -23.73
CA VAL A 106 1.45 17.73 -23.47
C VAL A 106 2.37 18.66 -22.67
N ALA A 107 2.61 18.33 -21.40
CA ALA A 107 3.37 19.17 -20.47
C ALA A 107 4.80 19.44 -20.98
N ASP A 108 5.46 18.42 -21.54
CA ASP A 108 6.73 18.55 -22.25
C ASP A 108 6.69 17.83 -23.60
N LYS A 109 6.73 18.61 -24.69
CA LYS A 109 6.73 18.07 -26.07
C LYS A 109 7.91 17.12 -26.36
N LYS A 110 8.99 17.19 -25.57
CA LYS A 110 10.11 16.23 -25.69
C LYS A 110 9.68 14.81 -25.44
N LEU A 111 8.66 14.58 -24.60
CA LEU A 111 8.11 13.26 -24.30
C LEU A 111 7.64 12.55 -25.58
N VAL A 112 6.84 13.26 -26.39
CA VAL A 112 6.33 12.72 -27.66
C VAL A 112 7.45 12.62 -28.70
N TYR A 113 8.39 13.57 -28.70
CA TYR A 113 9.55 13.51 -29.60
C TYR A 113 10.44 12.29 -29.33
N GLU A 114 10.62 11.90 -28.07
CA GLU A 114 11.39 10.71 -27.70
C GLU A 114 10.71 9.42 -28.15
N LEU A 115 9.39 9.31 -27.96
CA LEU A 115 8.58 8.23 -28.52
C LEU A 115 8.72 8.19 -30.05
N TYR A 116 8.51 9.33 -30.71
CA TYR A 116 8.64 9.45 -32.16
C TYR A 116 10.01 8.96 -32.64
N ARG A 117 11.11 9.40 -32.00
CA ARG A 117 12.46 8.98 -32.36
C ARG A 117 12.67 7.47 -32.18
N LYS A 118 12.03 6.86 -31.18
CA LYS A 118 12.11 5.42 -30.94
C LYS A 118 11.40 4.62 -32.03
N VAL A 119 10.21 5.06 -32.44
CA VAL A 119 9.42 4.36 -33.46
C VAL A 119 9.78 4.77 -34.89
N TYR A 120 10.50 5.88 -35.10
CA TYR A 120 10.88 6.42 -36.41
C TYR A 120 11.47 5.40 -37.39
N PRO A 121 12.38 4.50 -36.98
CA PRO A 121 12.91 3.48 -37.89
C PRO A 121 11.84 2.52 -38.45
N MET A 122 10.72 2.36 -37.74
CA MET A 122 9.60 1.49 -38.11
C MET A 122 8.53 2.19 -38.96
N ILE A 123 8.53 3.52 -39.02
CA ILE A 123 7.56 4.31 -39.79
C ILE A 123 8.18 4.99 -41.01
N SER A 124 9.52 5.04 -41.08
CA SER A 124 10.27 5.61 -42.21
C SER A 124 10.53 4.61 -43.35
N SER A 125 10.18 3.34 -43.16
CA SER A 125 10.26 2.30 -44.19
C SER A 125 8.87 2.11 -44.80
N GLU A 126 8.78 2.12 -46.14
CA GLU A 126 7.52 1.89 -46.88
C GLU A 126 6.88 0.51 -46.60
N GLU A 127 7.68 -0.44 -46.11
CA GLU A 127 7.27 -1.83 -45.84
C GLU A 127 6.96 -2.07 -44.35
N ALA A 128 7.38 -1.16 -43.47
CA ALA A 128 7.15 -1.25 -42.04
C ALA A 128 5.86 -0.50 -41.67
N ALA A 129 5.02 -1.11 -40.84
CA ALA A 129 3.69 -0.57 -40.54
C ALA A 129 3.35 -0.62 -39.06
N PHE A 130 2.66 0.42 -38.60
CA PHE A 130 1.93 0.41 -37.34
C PHE A 130 0.85 -0.68 -37.38
N VAL A 131 0.76 -1.45 -36.30
CA VAL A 131 -0.23 -2.53 -36.17
C VAL A 131 -1.32 -2.12 -35.18
N GLN A 132 -0.92 -1.84 -33.94
CA GLN A 132 -1.84 -1.49 -32.85
C GLN A 132 -1.11 -0.93 -31.63
N VAL A 133 -1.86 -0.20 -30.82
CA VAL A 133 -1.59 0.05 -29.40
C VAL A 133 -2.52 -0.83 -28.58
N GLY A 134 -1.98 -1.54 -27.59
CA GLY A 134 -2.72 -2.34 -26.62
C GLY A 134 -2.53 -1.84 -25.20
N LEU A 135 -3.50 -2.11 -24.32
CA LEU A 135 -3.40 -1.83 -22.89
C LEU A 135 -2.70 -3.00 -22.18
N LEU A 136 -1.58 -2.77 -21.51
CA LEU A 136 -0.90 -3.78 -20.69
C LEU A 136 -1.26 -3.67 -19.21
N GLY A 137 -1.49 -2.45 -18.75
CA GLY A 137 -1.80 -2.16 -17.36
C GLY A 137 -2.29 -0.75 -17.18
N PHE A 138 -3.00 -0.51 -16.09
CA PHE A 138 -3.48 0.82 -15.74
C PHE A 138 -3.72 0.94 -14.24
N GLY A 139 -3.79 2.16 -13.74
CA GLY A 139 -4.19 2.42 -12.37
C GLY A 139 -4.05 3.89 -12.04
N GLN A 140 -4.15 4.21 -10.76
CA GLN A 140 -4.07 5.59 -10.29
C GLN A 140 -2.98 5.74 -9.24
N THR A 141 -2.41 6.93 -9.17
CA THR A 141 -1.41 7.32 -8.18
C THR A 141 -1.77 8.68 -7.63
N LEU A 142 -1.59 8.83 -6.33
CA LEU A 142 -1.63 10.11 -5.66
C LEU A 142 -0.25 10.77 -5.81
N GLN A 143 -0.23 11.91 -6.49
CA GLN A 143 0.93 12.77 -6.62
C GLN A 143 0.63 14.07 -5.88
N ASP A 144 1.26 14.24 -4.72
CA ASP A 144 0.93 15.27 -3.74
C ASP A 144 -0.53 15.16 -3.24
N GLU A 145 -1.44 15.96 -3.79
CA GLU A 145 -2.88 15.91 -3.49
C GLU A 145 -3.73 15.54 -4.71
N ASP A 146 -3.11 15.40 -5.89
CA ASP A 146 -3.80 15.15 -7.15
C ASP A 146 -3.73 13.67 -7.54
N VAL A 147 -4.84 13.17 -8.08
CA VAL A 147 -4.91 11.81 -8.62
C VAL A 147 -4.50 11.83 -10.08
N VAL A 148 -3.40 11.15 -10.39
CA VAL A 148 -2.92 10.93 -11.75
C VAL A 148 -3.20 9.50 -12.17
N THR A 149 -3.50 9.29 -13.44
CA THR A 149 -3.68 7.97 -14.03
C THR A 149 -2.38 7.52 -14.67
N ASN A 150 -1.98 6.29 -14.38
CA ASN A 150 -0.89 5.62 -15.08
C ASN A 150 -1.48 4.62 -16.07
N GLN A 151 -0.92 4.58 -17.27
CA GLN A 151 -1.28 3.64 -18.31
C GLN A 151 -0.02 3.05 -18.91
N ARG A 152 0.08 1.72 -18.89
CA ARG A 152 1.14 0.97 -19.54
C ARG A 152 0.60 0.39 -20.84
N GLN A 153 1.25 0.70 -21.95
CA GLN A 153 0.79 0.39 -23.29
C GLN A 153 1.81 -0.47 -24.03
N GLN A 154 1.32 -1.34 -24.91
CA GLN A 154 2.15 -2.04 -25.89
C GLN A 154 1.93 -1.45 -27.28
N TRP A 155 2.99 -0.93 -27.88
CA TRP A 155 2.98 -0.39 -29.23
C TRP A 155 3.59 -1.42 -30.19
N THR A 156 2.78 -1.93 -31.10
CA THR A 156 3.14 -3.01 -32.01
C THR A 156 3.37 -2.47 -33.41
N PHE A 157 4.51 -2.80 -33.99
CA PHE A 157 4.90 -2.48 -35.36
C PHE A 157 5.36 -3.75 -36.10
N THR A 158 5.38 -3.67 -37.42
CA THR A 158 6.06 -4.63 -38.29
C THR A 158 7.27 -3.97 -38.93
N THR A 159 8.40 -4.67 -38.99
CA THR A 159 9.57 -4.24 -39.77
C THR A 159 9.40 -4.56 -41.25
N ALA A 160 10.27 -4.00 -42.09
CA ALA A 160 10.30 -4.24 -43.53
C ALA A 160 10.39 -5.75 -43.90
N ASP A 161 11.06 -6.55 -43.09
CA ASP A 161 11.15 -8.01 -43.26
C ASP A 161 9.92 -8.79 -42.75
N GLY A 162 8.88 -8.09 -42.29
CA GLY A 162 7.65 -8.65 -41.73
C GLY A 162 7.75 -9.09 -40.27
N THR A 163 8.86 -8.82 -39.58
CA THR A 163 9.04 -9.19 -38.16
C THR A 163 8.27 -8.25 -37.24
N ARG A 164 7.63 -8.79 -36.20
CA ARG A 164 6.96 -8.00 -35.17
C ARG A 164 7.97 -7.31 -34.25
N ARG A 165 7.73 -6.04 -33.94
CA ARG A 165 8.46 -5.23 -32.96
C ARG A 165 7.49 -4.59 -31.99
N ASP A 166 7.71 -4.84 -30.71
CA ASP A 166 6.88 -4.31 -29.64
C ASP A 166 7.68 -3.33 -28.79
N TYR A 167 7.07 -2.21 -28.44
CA TYR A 167 7.56 -1.25 -27.47
C TYR A 167 6.60 -1.17 -26.29
N VAL A 168 7.13 -0.97 -25.09
CA VAL A 168 6.33 -0.68 -23.90
C VAL A 168 6.43 0.82 -23.64
N ALA A 169 5.27 1.48 -23.56
CA ALA A 169 5.16 2.87 -23.18
C ALA A 169 4.46 2.99 -21.82
N ASP A 170 5.14 3.57 -20.84
CA ASP A 170 4.55 3.93 -19.55
C ASP A 170 4.18 5.41 -19.58
N ILE A 171 2.90 5.71 -19.39
CA ILE A 171 2.29 7.03 -19.59
C ILE A 171 1.60 7.46 -18.29
N THR A 172 1.87 8.68 -17.84
CA THR A 172 1.17 9.30 -16.69
C THR A 172 0.47 10.57 -17.15
N PHE A 173 -0.81 10.71 -16.81
CA PHE A 173 -1.63 11.84 -17.19
C PHE A 173 -2.70 12.17 -16.13
N ASN A 174 -3.23 13.39 -16.17
CA ASN A 174 -4.40 13.80 -15.41
C ASN A 174 -5.56 14.15 -16.36
N THR A 175 -6.59 14.83 -15.86
CA THR A 175 -7.76 15.20 -16.69
C THR A 175 -7.46 16.25 -17.77
N GLU A 176 -6.36 16.99 -17.65
CA GLU A 176 -6.05 18.15 -18.49
C GLU A 176 -4.82 17.94 -19.37
N GLU A 177 -3.85 17.14 -18.90
CA GLU A 177 -2.56 17.00 -19.53
C GLU A 177 -1.88 15.63 -19.37
N LEU A 178 -1.06 15.31 -20.36
CA LEU A 178 -0.02 14.30 -20.33
C LEU A 178 1.19 14.82 -19.54
N LEU A 179 1.48 14.19 -18.42
CA LEU A 179 2.51 14.61 -17.45
C LEU A 179 3.87 13.97 -17.73
N SER A 180 3.89 12.67 -18.00
CA SER A 180 5.13 11.95 -18.28
C SER A 180 4.91 10.78 -19.21
N MET A 181 5.98 10.39 -19.91
CA MET A 181 6.01 9.23 -20.78
C MET A 181 7.42 8.66 -20.80
N SER A 182 7.52 7.34 -20.80
CA SER A 182 8.77 6.64 -21.08
C SER A 182 8.51 5.47 -22.02
N VAL A 183 9.48 5.15 -22.87
CA VAL A 183 9.35 4.11 -23.90
C VAL A 183 10.58 3.22 -23.90
N ALA A 184 10.36 1.91 -23.82
CA ALA A 184 11.40 0.89 -23.86
C ALA A 184 11.07 -0.20 -24.88
N ASP A 185 12.10 -0.92 -25.35
CA ASP A 185 11.90 -2.12 -26.14
C ASP A 185 11.17 -3.17 -25.29
N SER A 186 10.11 -3.79 -25.82
CA SER A 186 9.47 -4.90 -25.11
C SER A 186 10.36 -6.12 -25.15
N THR A 187 10.64 -6.68 -23.98
CA THR A 187 11.30 -7.98 -23.83
C THR A 187 10.29 -9.13 -23.72
N ASP A 188 9.01 -8.82 -23.51
CA ASP A 188 7.94 -9.79 -23.32
C ASP A 188 6.99 -9.75 -24.53
N THR A 189 7.12 -10.77 -25.39
CA THR A 189 6.26 -10.94 -26.58
C THR A 189 4.97 -11.70 -26.26
N THR A 190 4.82 -12.18 -25.02
CA THR A 190 3.69 -12.97 -24.52
C THR A 190 2.77 -12.19 -23.60
N ALA A 191 3.03 -10.89 -23.40
CA ALA A 191 2.22 -10.03 -22.57
C ALA A 191 0.76 -10.02 -23.05
N LEU A 192 -0.17 -10.32 -22.14
CA LEU A 192 -1.59 -10.27 -22.44
C LEU A 192 -2.09 -8.83 -22.36
N LEU A 193 -2.94 -8.47 -23.31
CA LEU A 193 -3.58 -7.17 -23.33
C LEU A 193 -4.82 -7.20 -22.43
N ILE A 194 -5.05 -6.09 -21.73
CA ILE A 194 -6.31 -5.81 -21.06
C ILE A 194 -7.33 -5.37 -22.12
N THR A 195 -8.55 -5.89 -22.03
CA THR A 195 -9.68 -5.56 -22.89
C THR A 195 -10.88 -5.09 -22.04
N ALA A 196 -11.84 -4.38 -22.63
CA ALA A 196 -13.06 -3.98 -21.91
C ALA A 196 -13.90 -5.18 -21.44
N ASP A 197 -13.75 -6.34 -22.08
CA ASP A 197 -14.43 -7.60 -21.73
C ASP A 197 -13.78 -8.31 -20.52
N ASP A 198 -12.69 -7.78 -19.98
CA ASP A 198 -12.03 -8.28 -18.78
C ASP A 198 -12.85 -7.95 -17.52
N THR A 199 -13.99 -8.64 -17.35
CA THR A 199 -14.97 -8.42 -16.27
C THR A 199 -14.43 -8.73 -14.86
N TYR A 200 -13.18 -9.16 -14.72
CA TYR A 200 -12.52 -9.45 -13.44
C TYR A 200 -12.12 -8.19 -12.65
N LEU A 201 -12.33 -7.00 -13.21
CA LEU A 201 -11.99 -5.71 -12.63
C LEU A 201 -13.00 -5.17 -11.61
N ASP A 202 -14.16 -5.81 -11.40
CA ASP A 202 -15.24 -5.32 -10.51
C ASP A 202 -15.00 -5.58 -8.99
N ARG A 203 -13.78 -5.41 -8.47
CA ARG A 203 -13.41 -5.93 -7.12
C ARG A 203 -12.56 -5.02 -6.22
N SER A 204 -12.45 -3.71 -6.48
CA SER A 204 -11.76 -2.79 -5.54
C SER A 204 -12.32 -2.88 -4.10
N ALA A 205 -13.63 -3.07 -3.94
CA ALA A 205 -14.28 -3.31 -2.65
C ALA A 205 -13.85 -4.62 -1.96
N ASP A 206 -13.47 -5.65 -2.72
CA ASP A 206 -12.99 -6.92 -2.17
C ASP A 206 -11.60 -6.74 -1.55
N PHE A 207 -10.72 -5.97 -2.19
CA PHE A 207 -9.42 -5.63 -1.60
C PHE A 207 -9.58 -4.78 -0.33
N GLU A 208 -10.44 -3.76 -0.34
CA GLU A 208 -10.68 -2.92 0.85
C GLU A 208 -11.18 -3.75 2.04
N THR A 209 -12.03 -4.74 1.77
CA THR A 209 -12.51 -5.69 2.79
C THR A 209 -11.36 -6.54 3.34
N VAL A 210 -10.54 -7.14 2.45
CA VAL A 210 -9.39 -7.97 2.86
C VAL A 210 -8.36 -7.15 3.63
N TRP A 211 -8.08 -5.92 3.19
CA TRP A 211 -7.14 -5.02 3.87
C TRP A 211 -7.66 -4.57 5.24
N SER A 212 -8.95 -4.29 5.37
CA SER A 212 -9.58 -4.00 6.66
C SER A 212 -9.44 -5.17 7.64
N ASP A 213 -9.56 -6.40 7.14
CA ASP A 213 -9.32 -7.63 7.91
C ASP A 213 -7.86 -7.79 8.34
N VAL A 214 -6.90 -7.45 7.47
CA VAL A 214 -5.47 -7.38 7.80
C VAL A 214 -5.22 -6.35 8.90
N ILE A 215 -5.79 -5.16 8.81
CA ILE A 215 -5.66 -4.13 9.84
C ILE A 215 -6.26 -4.62 11.16
N ALA A 216 -7.45 -5.21 11.14
CA ALA A 216 -8.14 -5.63 12.36
C ALA A 216 -7.40 -6.75 13.11
N LYS A 217 -6.76 -7.68 12.39
CA LYS A 217 -6.06 -8.84 12.97
C LYS A 217 -4.55 -8.63 13.12
N GLY A 218 -3.97 -7.73 12.34
CA GLY A 218 -2.53 -7.49 12.27
C GLY A 218 -2.05 -6.23 13.00
N SER A 219 -2.96 -5.36 13.46
CA SER A 219 -2.60 -4.23 14.31
C SER A 219 -2.60 -4.62 15.79
N ASP A 220 -1.44 -4.48 16.45
CA ASP A 220 -1.30 -4.58 17.90
C ASP A 220 -0.17 -3.67 18.38
N GLU A 221 -0.49 -2.43 18.74
CA GLU A 221 0.49 -1.47 19.27
C GLU A 221 1.12 -1.92 20.59
N ARG A 222 0.38 -2.68 21.42
CA ARG A 222 0.88 -3.13 22.73
C ARG A 222 1.96 -4.18 22.53
N LEU A 223 1.73 -5.12 21.63
CA LEU A 223 2.74 -6.09 21.22
C LEU A 223 3.98 -5.34 20.70
N TYR A 224 3.83 -4.35 19.82
CA TYR A 224 4.98 -3.60 19.30
C TYR A 224 5.81 -2.96 20.42
N GLN A 225 5.18 -2.32 21.42
CA GLN A 225 5.91 -1.76 22.57
C GLN A 225 6.61 -2.84 23.42
N GLN A 226 6.04 -4.04 23.53
CA GLN A 226 6.67 -5.17 24.23
C GLN A 226 7.89 -5.70 23.44
N MET A 227 7.73 -5.88 22.13
CA MET A 227 8.79 -6.33 21.24
C MET A 227 9.95 -5.33 21.18
N ARG A 228 9.65 -4.03 21.25
CA ARG A 228 10.65 -2.95 21.28
C ARG A 228 11.59 -3.02 22.49
N LYS A 229 11.09 -3.53 23.62
CA LYS A 229 11.91 -3.79 24.82
C LYS A 229 12.81 -5.03 24.68
N SER A 230 12.57 -5.83 23.64
CA SER A 230 13.14 -7.16 23.42
C SER A 230 13.82 -7.24 22.03
N ASP A 231 14.41 -6.13 21.58
CA ASP A 231 15.18 -5.98 20.33
C ASP A 231 14.44 -6.22 19.00
N LEU A 232 13.09 -6.18 18.97
CA LEU A 232 12.26 -6.30 17.74
C LEU A 232 12.67 -7.48 16.84
N SER A 233 12.30 -8.70 17.22
CA SER A 233 12.58 -9.90 16.42
C SER A 233 11.31 -10.54 15.87
N PRO A 234 11.29 -10.97 14.59
CA PRO A 234 10.16 -11.68 14.00
C PRO A 234 9.94 -13.08 14.62
N ASP A 235 10.96 -13.66 15.27
CA ASP A 235 10.88 -15.00 15.87
C ASP A 235 10.19 -15.02 17.24
N GLN A 236 9.75 -13.85 17.74
CA GLN A 236 9.03 -13.76 19.02
C GLN A 236 7.68 -14.48 18.92
N THR A 237 7.34 -15.25 19.95
CA THR A 237 6.19 -16.16 19.93
C THR A 237 4.86 -15.40 19.76
N GLU A 238 4.78 -14.21 20.36
CA GLU A 238 3.63 -13.33 20.32
C GLU A 238 3.43 -12.76 18.90
N PHE A 239 4.51 -12.37 18.22
CA PHE A 239 4.44 -11.93 16.83
C PHE A 239 4.09 -13.08 15.89
N ALA A 240 4.70 -14.25 16.06
CA ALA A 240 4.38 -15.43 15.27
C ALA A 240 2.91 -15.89 15.45
N ALA A 241 2.28 -15.57 16.60
CA ALA A 241 0.85 -15.80 16.82
C ALA A 241 0.00 -14.78 16.04
N LEU A 242 0.34 -13.48 16.13
CA LEU A 242 -0.30 -12.42 15.35
C LEU A 242 -0.22 -12.71 13.84
N GLU A 243 0.98 -13.00 13.35
CA GLU A 243 1.25 -13.27 11.95
C GLU A 243 0.39 -14.44 11.41
N LYS A 244 0.08 -15.46 12.22
CA LYS A 244 -0.77 -16.59 11.82
C LYS A 244 -2.22 -16.19 11.54
N GLU A 245 -2.73 -15.14 12.17
CA GLU A 245 -4.11 -14.68 12.02
C GLU A 245 -4.33 -13.82 10.77
N VAL A 246 -3.23 -13.32 10.18
CA VAL A 246 -3.27 -12.40 9.04
C VAL A 246 -3.48 -13.18 7.72
N PRO A 247 -4.45 -12.77 6.87
CA PRO A 247 -4.81 -13.46 5.63
C PRO A 247 -3.85 -13.16 4.46
N ILE A 248 -2.53 -13.31 4.69
CA ILE A 248 -1.48 -13.14 3.68
C ILE A 248 -0.81 -14.49 3.41
N LYS A 249 -0.58 -14.81 2.13
CA LYS A 249 0.05 -16.07 1.70
C LYS A 249 1.54 -16.10 2.01
N ASP A 250 2.30 -15.11 1.55
CA ASP A 250 3.72 -14.91 1.85
C ASP A 250 3.90 -13.76 2.83
N LYS A 251 4.38 -14.10 4.03
CA LYS A 251 4.44 -13.20 5.18
C LYS A 251 5.81 -12.55 5.37
N ALA A 252 6.77 -12.83 4.48
CA ALA A 252 8.16 -12.38 4.62
C ALA A 252 8.32 -10.87 4.85
N GLY A 253 7.41 -10.02 4.33
CA GLY A 253 7.44 -8.57 4.57
C GLY A 253 6.38 -8.04 5.54
N PHE A 254 5.57 -8.90 6.17
CA PHE A 254 4.56 -8.47 7.13
C PHE A 254 5.19 -7.90 8.42
N PHE A 255 6.27 -8.51 8.90
CA PHE A 255 7.02 -8.00 10.05
C PHE A 255 7.57 -6.59 9.81
N ASP A 256 8.19 -6.36 8.65
CA ASP A 256 8.75 -5.05 8.30
C ASP A 256 7.65 -3.97 8.25
N LEU A 257 6.51 -4.30 7.65
CA LEU A 257 5.34 -3.42 7.64
C LEU A 257 4.85 -3.12 9.06
N TYR A 258 4.69 -4.16 9.89
CA TYR A 258 4.24 -4.04 11.28
C TYR A 258 5.17 -3.15 12.11
N VAL A 259 6.49 -3.30 11.95
CA VAL A 259 7.48 -2.47 12.63
C VAL A 259 7.44 -1.02 12.11
N ALA A 260 7.36 -0.83 10.79
CA ALA A 260 7.32 0.50 10.19
C ALA A 260 6.09 1.30 10.62
N THR A 261 4.94 0.64 10.76
CA THR A 261 3.69 1.26 11.23
C THR A 261 3.60 1.33 12.77
N ARG A 262 4.65 0.91 13.49
CA ARG A 262 4.70 0.88 14.95
C ARG A 262 3.57 0.06 15.59
N GLY A 263 3.16 -1.00 14.91
CA GLY A 263 2.10 -1.90 15.34
C GLY A 263 0.68 -1.46 14.98
N ASP A 264 0.48 -0.29 14.34
CA ASP A 264 -0.83 0.13 13.84
C ASP A 264 -0.84 0.23 12.30
N LEU A 265 -1.27 -0.85 11.63
CA LEU A 265 -1.34 -0.93 10.17
C LEU A 265 -2.24 0.15 9.52
N ARG A 266 -3.08 0.87 10.28
CA ARG A 266 -3.82 2.05 9.76
C ARG A 266 -2.91 3.20 9.35
N GLN A 267 -1.65 3.18 9.77
CA GLN A 267 -0.62 4.14 9.36
C GLN A 267 -0.01 3.82 7.99
N ALA A 268 -0.48 2.77 7.31
CA ALA A 268 -0.16 2.49 5.92
C ALA A 268 -1.22 3.16 5.02
N TYR A 269 -0.81 4.22 4.33
CA TYR A 269 -1.68 5.06 3.50
C TYR A 269 -1.57 4.64 2.04
N LEU A 270 -2.68 4.26 1.41
CA LEU A 270 -2.66 3.88 0.00
C LEU A 270 -2.25 5.07 -0.87
N ASN A 271 -1.20 4.91 -1.67
CA ASN A 271 -0.68 5.93 -2.56
C ASN A 271 -1.00 5.64 -4.02
N SER A 272 -0.91 4.37 -4.45
CA SER A 272 -1.23 4.00 -5.82
C SER A 272 -1.69 2.56 -5.94
N PHE A 273 -2.33 2.24 -7.05
CA PHE A 273 -2.58 0.87 -7.46
C PHE A 273 -2.32 0.70 -8.95
N GLN A 274 -2.04 -0.52 -9.38
CA GLN A 274 -1.83 -0.88 -10.77
C GLN A 274 -2.43 -2.26 -11.06
N HIS A 275 -3.37 -2.29 -12.01
CA HIS A 275 -3.87 -3.51 -12.61
C HIS A 275 -2.97 -3.93 -13.77
N SER A 276 -2.71 -5.22 -13.85
CA SER A 276 -2.08 -5.85 -15.02
C SER A 276 -2.84 -7.12 -15.40
N ASN A 277 -2.60 -7.62 -16.61
CA ASN A 277 -3.09 -8.91 -17.07
C ASN A 277 -1.89 -9.86 -17.24
N SER A 278 -1.25 -10.26 -16.13
CA SER A 278 -0.29 -11.36 -16.18
C SER A 278 -1.05 -12.70 -16.32
N PRO A 279 -0.58 -13.64 -17.16
CA PRO A 279 -1.35 -14.80 -17.65
C PRO A 279 -1.86 -15.80 -16.61
N THR A 280 -1.61 -15.60 -15.32
CA THR A 280 -1.86 -16.61 -14.29
C THR A 280 -2.69 -16.17 -13.08
N ASP A 281 -2.90 -14.88 -12.84
CA ASP A 281 -3.17 -14.47 -11.45
C ASP A 281 -4.11 -13.29 -11.24
N GLY A 282 -4.47 -12.53 -12.29
CA GLY A 282 -5.33 -11.36 -12.11
C GLY A 282 -4.79 -10.46 -10.98
N ILE A 283 -3.48 -10.24 -10.94
CA ILE A 283 -2.85 -9.47 -9.86
C ILE A 283 -3.17 -7.97 -10.00
N THR A 284 -3.45 -7.35 -8.86
CA THR A 284 -3.35 -5.90 -8.68
C THR A 284 -2.26 -5.62 -7.66
N ASP A 285 -1.38 -4.68 -8.01
CA ASP A 285 -0.37 -4.17 -7.11
C ASP A 285 -0.89 -2.92 -6.42
N TYR A 286 -0.93 -2.91 -5.09
CA TYR A 286 -1.25 -1.74 -4.28
C TYR A 286 0.02 -1.23 -3.60
N TYR A 287 0.26 0.07 -3.61
CA TYR A 287 1.44 0.68 -3.01
C TYR A 287 1.01 1.58 -1.86
N PHE A 288 1.45 1.22 -0.66
CA PHE A 288 1.20 1.96 0.56
C PHE A 288 2.42 2.77 0.96
N ARG A 289 2.21 3.99 1.43
CA ARG A 289 3.22 4.82 2.07
C ARG A 289 3.06 4.73 3.58
N VAL A 290 4.17 4.46 4.26
CA VAL A 290 4.24 4.43 5.72
C VAL A 290 5.20 5.53 6.15
N PRO A 291 4.75 6.52 6.94
CA PRO A 291 5.60 7.61 7.39
C PRO A 291 6.70 7.07 8.32
N THR A 292 7.95 7.43 8.04
CA THR A 292 9.11 7.09 8.90
C THR A 292 9.60 8.31 9.67
N SER A 293 9.40 9.51 9.12
CA SER A 293 9.69 10.80 9.75
C SER A 293 8.63 11.84 9.35
N GLU A 294 8.77 13.10 9.79
CA GLU A 294 7.92 14.20 9.31
C GLU A 294 8.02 14.44 7.79
N LYS A 295 9.11 13.99 7.15
CA LYS A 295 9.41 14.27 5.74
C LYS A 295 9.58 13.03 4.88
N ASP A 296 9.83 11.89 5.51
CA ASP A 296 10.18 10.65 4.83
C ASP A 296 9.09 9.60 5.03
N ALA A 297 8.87 8.79 3.99
CA ALA A 297 7.97 7.65 4.02
C ALA A 297 8.59 6.49 3.26
N ASP A 298 8.44 5.29 3.79
CA ASP A 298 8.75 4.05 3.10
C ASP A 298 7.57 3.63 2.21
N THR A 299 7.85 2.92 1.12
CA THR A 299 6.82 2.35 0.24
C THR A 299 6.76 0.84 0.39
N TYR A 300 5.55 0.32 0.57
CA TYR A 300 5.26 -1.10 0.64
C TYR A 300 4.33 -1.49 -0.51
N LYS A 301 4.77 -2.46 -1.29
CA LYS A 301 3.96 -3.11 -2.33
C LYS A 301 3.17 -4.26 -1.70
N VAL A 302 1.87 -4.28 -1.95
CA VAL A 302 0.93 -5.34 -1.57
C VAL A 302 0.40 -5.97 -2.85
N GLU A 303 0.73 -7.22 -3.08
CA GLU A 303 0.29 -7.96 -4.26
C GLU A 303 -1.03 -8.68 -3.93
N TYR A 304 -2.09 -8.35 -4.66
CA TYR A 304 -3.42 -8.90 -4.44
C TYR A 304 -3.87 -9.75 -5.63
N ASP A 305 -4.14 -11.02 -5.38
CA ASP A 305 -4.78 -11.93 -6.33
C ASP A 305 -6.29 -11.70 -6.30
N ARG A 306 -6.81 -11.04 -7.34
CA ARG A 306 -8.25 -10.72 -7.46
C ARG A 306 -9.11 -11.95 -7.70
N LEU A 307 -8.54 -13.02 -8.29
CA LEU A 307 -9.27 -14.24 -8.61
C LEU A 307 -9.51 -15.06 -7.33
N GLN A 308 -8.50 -15.15 -6.47
CA GLN A 308 -8.56 -15.86 -5.19
C GLN A 308 -9.03 -14.97 -4.03
N GLN A 309 -9.10 -13.65 -4.24
CA GLN A 309 -9.42 -12.64 -3.24
C GLN A 309 -8.47 -12.71 -2.03
N LYS A 310 -7.16 -12.81 -2.30
CA LYS A 310 -6.12 -12.95 -1.26
C LYS A 310 -4.93 -12.08 -1.52
N ILE A 311 -4.29 -11.63 -0.45
CA ILE A 311 -2.99 -10.98 -0.53
C ILE A 311 -1.93 -12.07 -0.68
N ASN A 312 -1.19 -12.02 -1.78
CA ASN A 312 -0.10 -12.93 -2.07
C ASN A 312 1.13 -12.57 -1.24
N SER A 313 1.52 -11.30 -1.23
CA SER A 313 2.74 -10.85 -0.56
C SER A 313 2.67 -9.38 -0.15
N VAL A 314 3.54 -9.02 0.79
CA VAL A 314 3.85 -7.65 1.16
C VAL A 314 5.36 -7.49 1.09
N ALA A 315 5.85 -6.46 0.41
CA ALA A 315 7.28 -6.21 0.26
C ALA A 315 7.61 -4.72 0.30
N LYS A 316 8.66 -4.35 1.03
CA LYS A 316 9.24 -3.02 0.97
C LYS A 316 9.90 -2.78 -0.40
N GLN A 317 9.69 -1.61 -1.00
CA GLN A 317 10.28 -1.19 -2.28
C GLN A 317 11.53 -0.34 -2.08
#